data_AF-A0A7J3Z596-F1
#
_entry.id   AF-A0A7J3Z596-F1
#
_cell.length_a   1.000
_cell.length_b   1.000
_cell.length_c   1.000
_cell.angle_alpha   90.00
_cell.angle_beta   90.00
_cell.angle_gamma   90.00
#
_symmetry.space_group_name_H-M   'P 1'
#
loop_
_entity.id
_entity.type
_entity.pdbx_description
1 polymer ?
#
loop_
_entity_poly.entity_id
_entity_poly.type
_entity_poly.pdbx_seq_one_letter_code
_entity_poly.pdbx_strand_id
1 'polypeptide(L)'
;MSTQLKKAPKQRAYVPIALIALLVAIGLLALVEKGPATSGIPVGASPLNPMTLGTSQLVDLAARNYSTAIIYSLKELEKVSGELCVFVTISPEIPFRGDEAEIIISLLRRRCL
;
A
#
# COMPACT_ATOMS: atom_id res chain seq x y z
N MET A 1 -36.42 -60.63 -12.00
CA MET A 1 -36.46 -60.13 -10.61
C MET A 1 -35.04 -59.74 -10.24
N SER A 2 -34.88 -58.53 -9.68
CA SER A 2 -33.70 -57.67 -9.72
C SER A 2 -32.38 -58.24 -9.19
N THR A 3 -31.29 -58.04 -9.94
CA THR A 3 -29.91 -58.20 -9.47
C THR A 3 -29.32 -56.83 -9.07
N GLN A 4 -28.89 -56.76 -7.82
CA GLN A 4 -28.43 -55.58 -7.07
C GLN A 4 -27.24 -54.84 -7.73
N LEU A 5 -27.34 -53.52 -7.80
CA LEU A 5 -26.24 -52.60 -8.12
C LEU A 5 -25.19 -52.60 -6.99
N LYS A 6 -24.02 -53.21 -7.23
CA LYS A 6 -22.82 -53.05 -6.40
C LYS A 6 -22.31 -51.61 -6.49
N LYS A 7 -22.50 -50.83 -5.42
CA LYS A 7 -21.95 -49.48 -5.27
C LYS A 7 -20.47 -49.58 -4.86
N ALA A 8 -19.55 -49.40 -5.81
CA ALA A 8 -18.10 -49.34 -5.59
C ALA A 8 -17.69 -48.02 -4.87
N PRO A 9 -16.52 -47.98 -4.19
CA PRO A 9 -16.36 -47.28 -2.93
C PRO A 9 -16.11 -45.78 -3.07
N LYS A 10 -16.68 -45.01 -2.13
CA LYS A 10 -16.45 -43.57 -1.90
C LYS A 10 -14.98 -43.19 -1.60
N GLN A 11 -14.03 -44.13 -1.63
CA GLN A 11 -12.62 -43.93 -1.25
C GLN A 11 -11.90 -42.87 -2.10
N ARG A 12 -12.23 -42.72 -3.39
CA ARG A 12 -11.58 -41.74 -4.28
C ARG A 12 -11.86 -40.28 -3.90
N ALA A 13 -12.96 -40.00 -3.20
CA ALA A 13 -13.31 -38.64 -2.79
C ALA A 13 -12.62 -38.20 -1.48
N TYR A 14 -12.19 -39.13 -0.63
CA TYR A 14 -11.53 -38.78 0.63
C TYR A 14 -10.09 -38.33 0.45
N VAL A 15 -9.38 -38.87 -0.55
CA VAL A 15 -8.00 -38.48 -0.87
C VAL A 15 -7.87 -36.99 -1.22
N PRO A 16 -8.66 -36.42 -2.16
CA PRO A 16 -8.56 -34.99 -2.47
C PRO A 16 -9.02 -34.12 -1.30
N ILE A 17 -10.02 -34.53 -0.53
CA ILE A 17 -10.48 -33.78 0.65
C ILE A 17 -9.38 -33.73 1.71
N ALA A 18 -8.72 -34.87 1.98
CA ALA A 18 -7.60 -34.93 2.93
C ALA A 18 -6.41 -34.08 2.47
N LEU A 19 -6.12 -34.07 1.16
CA LEU A 19 -5.06 -33.25 0.59
C LEU A 19 -5.37 -31.75 0.72
N ILE A 20 -6.60 -31.33 0.43
CA ILE A 20 -7.04 -29.94 0.60
C ILE A 20 -6.95 -29.54 2.09
N ALA A 21 -7.44 -30.40 2.99
CA ALA A 21 -7.37 -30.14 4.43
C ALA A 21 -5.93 -29.99 4.92
N LEU A 22 -5.01 -30.81 4.41
CA LEU A 22 -3.58 -30.72 4.72
C LEU A 22 -2.97 -29.41 4.21
N LEU A 23 -3.27 -29.02 2.97
CA LEU A 23 -2.77 -27.76 2.39
C LEU A 23 -3.29 -26.53 3.15
N VAL A 24 -4.56 -26.55 3.56
CA VAL A 24 -5.13 -25.49 4.40
C VAL A 24 -4.44 -25.44 5.75
N ALA A 25 -4.21 -26.59 6.40
CA ALA A 25 -3.51 -26.64 7.67
C ALA A 25 -2.08 -26.08 7.57
N ILE A 26 -1.33 -26.46 6.53
CA ILE A 26 0.01 -25.92 6.27
C ILE A 26 -0.03 -24.40 6.01
N GLY A 27 -1.00 -23.93 5.22
CA GLY A 27 -1.16 -22.49 4.94
C GLY A 27 -1.46 -21.66 6.19
N LEU A 28 -2.29 -22.18 7.09
CA LEU A 28 -2.58 -21.54 8.38
C LEU A 28 -1.36 -21.52 9.29
N LEU A 29 -0.63 -22.63 9.37
CA LEU A 29 0.59 -22.74 10.18
C LEU A 29 1.66 -21.77 9.68
N ALA A 30 1.84 -21.67 8.37
CA ALA A 30 2.72 -20.69 7.73
C ALA A 30 2.29 -19.24 8.02
N LEU A 31 0.98 -18.96 8.07
CA LEU A 31 0.47 -17.63 8.45
C LEU A 31 0.81 -17.28 9.91
N VAL A 32 0.69 -18.25 10.81
CA VAL A 32 1.02 -18.07 12.23
C VAL A 32 2.53 -17.85 12.41
N GLU A 33 3.36 -18.64 11.73
CA GLU A 33 4.83 -18.52 11.79
C GLU A 33 5.33 -17.21 11.20
N LYS A 34 4.74 -16.74 10.09
CA LYS A 34 5.14 -15.49 9.45
C LYS A 34 4.81 -14.25 10.32
N GLY A 35 3.91 -14.41 11.28
CA GLY A 35 3.45 -13.33 12.13
C GLY A 35 2.53 -12.33 11.39
N PRO A 36 2.02 -11.31 12.09
CA PRO A 36 1.23 -10.27 11.45
C PRO A 36 2.06 -9.60 10.36
N ALA A 37 1.41 -9.24 9.24
CA ALA A 37 2.05 -8.39 8.24
C ALA A 37 2.53 -7.12 8.97
N THR A 38 3.85 -6.97 9.08
CA THR A 38 4.42 -5.74 9.61
C THR A 38 4.01 -4.64 8.64
N SER A 39 3.15 -3.72 9.07
CA SER A 39 2.91 -2.49 8.32
C SER A 39 4.28 -1.86 8.11
N GLY A 40 4.79 -1.94 6.88
CA GLY A 40 6.12 -1.46 6.57
C GLY A 40 6.16 0.03 6.87
N ILE A 41 6.80 0.39 7.98
CA ILE A 41 7.03 1.79 8.30
C ILE A 41 8.03 2.27 7.25
N PRO A 42 7.69 3.25 6.41
CA PRO A 42 8.63 3.76 5.44
C PRO A 42 9.84 4.32 6.19
N VAL A 43 11.03 3.94 5.74
CA VAL A 43 12.30 4.34 6.36
C VAL A 43 12.80 5.67 5.76
N GLY A 44 13.63 6.39 6.51
CA GLY A 44 14.20 7.68 6.08
C GLY A 44 13.24 8.86 6.27
N ALA A 45 13.45 9.94 5.49
CA ALA A 45 12.78 11.23 5.63
C ALA A 45 11.30 11.26 5.17
N SER A 46 10.65 10.09 5.15
CA SER A 46 9.27 9.96 4.70
C SER A 46 8.29 10.70 5.61
N PRO A 47 7.28 11.38 5.04
CA PRO A 47 6.20 12.02 5.81
C PRO A 47 5.35 11.00 6.58
N LEU A 48 5.42 9.72 6.21
CA LEU A 48 4.74 8.62 6.90
C LEU A 48 5.63 7.91 7.93
N ASN A 49 6.89 8.31 8.09
CA ASN A 49 7.78 7.72 9.08
C ASN A 49 7.58 8.44 10.43
N PRO A 50 7.06 7.77 11.48
CA PRO A 50 6.88 8.37 12.80
C PRO A 50 8.16 8.37 13.63
N MET A 51 9.25 7.74 13.15
CA MET A 51 10.52 7.67 13.87
C MET A 51 11.33 8.97 13.70
N THR A 52 12.44 9.07 14.43
CA THR A 52 13.28 10.30 14.52
C THR A 52 13.80 10.84 13.20
N LEU A 53 13.95 10.00 12.18
CA LEU A 53 14.41 10.39 10.84
C LEU A 53 13.27 10.78 9.90
N GLY A 54 12.02 10.59 10.31
CA GLY A 54 10.84 10.88 9.51
C GLY A 54 10.41 12.34 9.56
N THR A 55 9.48 12.70 8.69
CA THR A 55 8.93 14.06 8.61
C THR A 55 7.45 14.13 8.97
N SER A 56 6.93 13.12 9.69
CA SER A 56 5.54 13.11 10.15
C SER A 56 5.20 14.31 11.03
N GLN A 57 6.11 14.75 11.91
CA GLN A 57 5.89 15.94 12.74
C GLN A 57 5.73 17.22 11.91
N LEU A 58 6.44 17.34 10.79
CA LEU A 58 6.29 18.48 9.88
C LEU A 58 4.90 18.47 9.26
N VAL A 59 4.42 17.30 8.83
CA VAL A 59 3.06 17.13 8.31
C VAL A 59 2.02 17.47 9.37
N ASP A 60 2.19 16.98 10.61
CA ASP A 60 1.28 17.25 11.72
C ASP A 60 1.22 18.75 12.06
N LEU A 61 2.36 19.44 12.01
CA LEU A 61 2.42 20.89 12.24
C LEU A 61 1.79 21.68 11.10
N ALA A 62 2.02 21.27 9.85
CA ALA A 62 1.40 21.90 8.68
C ALA A 62 -0.12 21.70 8.69
N ALA A 63 -0.59 20.47 8.98
CA ALA A 63 -2.01 20.11 9.00
C ALA A 63 -2.82 20.86 10.06
N ARG A 64 -2.17 21.40 11.11
CA ARG A 64 -2.85 22.24 12.12
C ARG A 64 -3.29 23.59 11.59
N ASN A 65 -2.56 24.17 10.64
CA ASN A 65 -2.77 25.55 10.18
C ASN A 65 -3.11 25.63 8.68
N TYR A 66 -2.84 24.58 7.91
CA TYR A 66 -2.97 24.57 6.46
C TYR A 66 -3.60 23.26 5.98
N SER A 67 -4.37 23.33 4.89
CA SER A 67 -4.82 22.14 4.17
C SER A 67 -3.60 21.42 3.60
N THR A 68 -3.25 20.27 4.19
CA THR A 68 -2.01 19.56 3.91
C THR A 68 -2.31 18.22 3.26
N ALA A 69 -1.68 17.94 2.12
CA ALA A 69 -1.79 16.67 1.40
C ALA A 69 -0.40 16.04 1.24
N ILE A 70 -0.30 14.75 1.54
CA ILE A 70 0.90 13.95 1.24
C ILE A 70 0.72 13.38 -0.16
N ILE A 71 1.69 13.64 -1.03
CA ILE A 71 1.66 13.28 -2.46
C ILE A 71 2.71 12.19 -2.69
N TYR A 72 2.29 11.01 -3.12
CA TYR A 72 3.20 9.89 -3.42
C TYR A 72 3.61 9.82 -4.89
N SER A 73 2.86 10.51 -5.75
CA SER A 73 3.09 10.53 -7.19
C SER A 73 2.73 11.90 -7.78
N LEU A 74 3.40 12.31 -8.86
CA LEU A 74 3.08 13.57 -9.56
C LEU A 74 1.63 13.62 -10.06
N LYS A 75 0.99 12.47 -10.32
CA LYS A 75 -0.42 12.41 -10.71
C LYS A 75 -1.37 12.85 -9.59
N GLU A 76 -0.99 12.65 -8.33
CA GLU A 76 -1.79 13.11 -7.20
C GLU A 76 -1.71 14.64 -7.04
N LEU A 77 -0.62 15.27 -7.49
CA LEU A 77 -0.48 16.73 -7.50
C LEU A 77 -1.55 17.40 -8.36
N GLU A 78 -2.02 16.74 -9.43
CA GLU A 78 -3.09 17.26 -10.29
C GLU A 78 -4.44 17.44 -9.57
N LYS A 79 -4.63 16.75 -8.45
CA LYS A 79 -5.85 16.78 -7.64
C LYS A 79 -5.81 17.84 -6.54
N VAL A 80 -4.67 18.50 -6.35
CA VAL A 80 -4.50 19.55 -5.35
C VAL A 80 -4.83 20.90 -5.96
N SER A 81 -5.58 21.73 -5.24
CA SER A 81 -5.96 23.10 -5.64
C SER A 81 -6.16 23.98 -4.42
N GLY A 82 -5.84 25.26 -4.53
CA GLY A 82 -5.99 26.26 -3.46
C GLY A 82 -5.69 27.67 -3.97
N GLU A 83 -5.76 28.68 -3.09
CA GLU A 83 -5.30 30.02 -3.46
C GLU A 83 -3.76 30.06 -3.44
N LEU A 84 -3.17 29.90 -2.25
CA LEU A 84 -1.72 29.74 -2.10
C LEU A 84 -1.33 28.29 -1.81
N CYS A 85 -0.50 27.72 -2.68
CA CYS A 85 0.07 26.39 -2.49
C CYS A 85 1.58 26.45 -2.29
N VAL A 86 2.08 25.61 -1.39
CA VAL A 86 3.51 25.35 -1.22
C VAL A 86 3.75 23.87 -1.46
N PHE A 87 4.59 23.56 -2.44
CA PHE A 87 5.05 22.20 -2.71
C PHE A 87 6.42 21.99 -2.07
N VAL A 88 6.50 21.07 -1.11
CA VAL A 88 7.74 20.73 -0.41
C VAL A 88 8.14 19.32 -0.80
N THR A 89 9.35 19.17 -1.33
CA THR A 89 9.99 17.86 -1.52
C THR A 89 11.02 17.63 -0.43
N ILE A 90 11.01 16.45 0.17
CA ILE A 90 11.87 16.10 1.29
C ILE A 90 12.75 14.93 0.85
N SER A 91 14.05 15.19 0.71
CA SER A 91 15.08 14.18 0.43
C SER A 91 14.65 13.13 -0.60
N PRO A 92 14.29 13.53 -1.83
CA PRO A 92 13.90 12.56 -2.84
C PRO A 92 15.07 11.60 -3.11
N GLU A 93 14.81 10.30 -3.13
CA GLU A 93 15.83 9.27 -3.39
C GLU A 93 16.43 9.44 -4.78
N ILE A 94 15.61 9.87 -5.74
CA ILE A 94 16.00 10.19 -7.11
C ILE A 94 15.73 11.68 -7.33
N PRO A 95 16.73 12.46 -7.78
CA PRO A 95 16.53 13.88 -8.08
C PRO A 95 15.58 14.06 -9.26
N PHE A 96 14.71 15.07 -9.18
CA PHE A 96 13.82 15.41 -10.29
C PHE A 96 14.61 15.80 -11.52
N ARG A 97 14.13 15.36 -12.67
CA ARG A 97 14.63 15.81 -13.98
C ARG A 97 14.04 17.18 -14.32
N GLY A 98 14.67 17.89 -15.25
CA GLY A 98 14.24 19.24 -15.64
C GLY A 98 12.80 19.28 -16.20
N ASP A 99 12.42 18.26 -16.97
CA ASP A 99 11.07 18.08 -17.49
C ASP A 99 10.03 17.84 -16.37
N GLU A 100 10.39 17.07 -15.34
CA GLU A 100 9.53 16.86 -14.18
C GLU A 100 9.33 18.14 -13.36
N ALA A 101 10.39 18.93 -13.20
CA ALA A 101 10.32 20.22 -12.51
C ALA A 101 9.40 21.20 -13.26
N GLU A 102 9.48 21.27 -14.59
CA GLU A 102 8.56 22.08 -15.40
C GLU A 102 7.10 21.64 -15.24
N ILE A 103 6.84 20.34 -15.20
CA ILE A 103 5.49 19.80 -14.95
C ILE A 103 4.98 20.27 -13.59
N ILE A 104 5.77 20.12 -12.52
CA ILE A 104 5.40 20.55 -11.17
C ILE A 104 5.06 22.04 -11.15
N ILE A 105 5.94 22.89 -11.69
CA ILE A 105 5.74 24.34 -11.73
C ILE A 105 4.47 24.69 -12.52
N SER A 106 4.25 24.03 -13.66
CA SER A 106 3.08 24.28 -14.51
C SER A 106 1.77 23.89 -13.81
N LEU A 107 1.78 22.80 -13.04
CA LEU A 107 0.61 22.36 -12.27
C LEU A 107 0.30 23.33 -11.15
N LEU A 108 1.31 23.74 -10.38
CA LEU A 108 1.13 24.69 -9.29
C LEU A 108 0.59 26.03 -9.80
N ARG A 109 1.11 26.57 -10.91
CA ARG A 109 0.60 27.83 -11.50
C ARG A 109 -0.84 27.75 -11.99
N ARG A 110 -1.28 26.58 -12.46
CA ARG A 110 -2.64 26.41 -13.01
C ARG A 110 -3.68 26.14 -11.93
N ARG A 111 -3.27 25.50 -10.84
CA ARG A 111 -4.18 25.00 -9.79
C ARG A 111 -4.15 25.83 -8.51
N CYS A 112 -3.14 26.68 -8.37
CA CYS A 112 -2.93 27.52 -7.21
C CYS A 112 -2.80 28.98 -7.66
N LEU A 113 -3.80 29.81 -7.31
CA LEU A 113 -3.97 31.20 -7.76
C LEU A 113 -4.01 32.18 -6.59
#